data_AF-A0A3N9PAY7-F1
#
_entry.id   AF-A0A3N9PAY7-F1
#
_cell.length_a   1.000
_cell.length_b   1.000
_cell.length_c   1.000
_cell.angle_alpha   90.00
_cell.angle_beta   90.00
_cell.angle_gamma   90.00
#
_symmetry.space_group_name_H-M   'P 1'
#
loop_
_entity.id
_entity.type
_entity.pdbx_description
1 polymer ?
#
loop_
_entity_poly.entity_id
_entity_poly.type
_entity_poly.pdbx_seq_one_letter_code
_entity_poly.pdbx_strand_id
1 'polypeptide(L)'
;MLEDEIINWSKDIYQEKIANTQENFNTIMLVHLPLADLLDTFVFGLTNRHMPMDQAPINWKTDEFLQDLERIFEARPPVGQNEIKSIRRPKLLDILHDWIVGLESQPDEQHMRHRIFGYFGSLRLVDAIVAKRLFERDGGASQELAPADAAYFKEIFGHDFQVTTNGQNERLIVQLIRQARHAYTTRAWNLQKAYDDVMIASALNEELIEAAIHTVVDNVLTNESQPAEAHKRLVQNLQNIFLTKPTVSIPQQRDSASIAVFKEDVVAWGLAFYKTYSDRMDRFQQEELSSEIVSDSVISMIDDTIYATIGKALEGGDVLDSTQVRRLESECRLIFRQSPRLSDESSEGMDPNFVMDQISEWAKKLYDQRVKELGRELVTRLERYYVLEKIDENWRQHLHGIDELREGIGLRGYGQKDPLLEYKREAFGMFERTIDSINRETASTLFKVFDVGGEVEEQHMRRIEPQSFATSHSQVEVFKQVMAAQAPRQQQQRAQPARPGERQRVKTVVKAQRVGRNEPCPCGSGKKYKNCCGKYA
;
A
#
# COMPACT_ATOMS: atom_id res chain seq x y z
N MET A 1 -9.69 9.03 5.74
CA MET A 1 -10.49 10.23 5.43
C MET A 1 -9.58 11.38 5.00
N LEU A 2 -8.83 12.04 5.90
CA LEU A 2 -7.96 13.17 5.48
C LEU A 2 -6.78 12.74 4.60
N GLU A 3 -6.13 11.61 4.90
CA GLU A 3 -5.06 11.07 4.04
C GLU A 3 -5.56 10.74 2.63
N ASP A 4 -6.71 10.07 2.53
CA ASP A 4 -7.35 9.77 1.24
C ASP A 4 -7.69 11.06 0.48
N GLU A 5 -8.16 12.10 1.17
CA GLU A 5 -8.45 13.41 0.59
C GLU A 5 -7.20 14.08 0.03
N ILE A 6 -6.08 14.09 0.78
CA ILE A 6 -4.80 14.65 0.33
C ILE A 6 -4.27 13.86 -0.87
N ILE A 7 -4.28 12.52 -0.83
CA ILE A 7 -3.78 11.67 -1.91
C ILE A 7 -4.63 11.84 -3.18
N ASN A 8 -5.96 11.81 -3.06
CA ASN A 8 -6.84 11.94 -4.22
C ASN A 8 -6.70 13.32 -4.86
N TRP A 9 -6.65 14.37 -4.04
CA TRP A 9 -6.40 15.72 -4.50
C TRP A 9 -5.04 15.83 -5.23
N SER A 10 -3.98 15.24 -4.68
CA SER A 10 -2.66 15.24 -5.31
C SER A 10 -2.64 14.49 -6.64
N LYS A 11 -3.37 13.38 -6.75
CA LYS A 11 -3.51 12.63 -8.01
C LYS A 11 -4.23 13.44 -9.08
N ASP A 12 -5.33 14.10 -8.74
CA ASP A 12 -6.11 14.92 -9.67
C ASP A 12 -5.22 16.05 -10.26
N ILE A 13 -4.44 16.71 -9.40
CA ILE A 13 -3.54 17.79 -9.81
C ILE A 13 -2.33 17.27 -10.61
N TYR A 14 -1.79 16.11 -10.24
CA TYR A 14 -0.69 15.47 -10.97
C TYR A 14 -1.11 15.08 -12.40
N GLN A 15 -2.33 14.58 -12.58
CA GLN A 15 -2.92 14.30 -13.88
C GLN A 15 -3.04 15.58 -14.74
N GLU A 16 -3.47 16.69 -14.14
CA GLU A 16 -3.55 17.99 -14.84
C GLU A 16 -2.17 18.47 -15.32
N LYS A 17 -1.13 18.31 -14.49
CA LYS A 17 0.26 18.64 -14.85
C LYS A 17 0.78 17.78 -16.01
N ILE A 18 0.50 16.47 -16.01
CA ILE A 18 0.93 15.59 -17.10
C ILE A 18 0.14 15.87 -18.39
N ALA A 19 -1.15 16.23 -18.28
CA ALA A 19 -1.96 16.63 -19.43
C ALA A 19 -1.31 17.77 -20.24
N ASN A 20 -0.65 18.72 -19.57
CA ASN A 20 0.10 19.82 -20.20
C ASN A 20 1.39 19.38 -20.91
N THR A 21 1.82 18.12 -20.77
CA THR A 21 3.01 17.53 -21.43
C THR A 21 2.64 16.78 -22.73
N GLN A 22 1.42 17.02 -23.26
CA GLN A 22 0.84 16.39 -24.44
C GLN A 22 1.71 16.41 -25.71
N GLU A 23 2.62 17.38 -25.83
CA GLU A 23 3.46 17.55 -27.02
C GLU A 23 4.47 16.40 -27.21
N ASN A 24 4.91 15.77 -26.11
CA ASN A 24 5.85 14.65 -26.16
C ASN A 24 5.18 13.33 -26.60
N PHE A 25 3.93 13.09 -26.22
CA PHE A 25 3.19 11.87 -26.59
C PHE A 25 2.82 11.82 -28.07
N ASN A 26 2.51 12.97 -28.67
CA ASN A 26 2.25 13.09 -30.10
C ASN A 26 3.47 12.65 -30.93
N THR A 27 4.69 12.89 -30.42
CA THR A 27 5.94 12.49 -31.08
C THR A 27 6.15 10.97 -31.04
N ILE A 28 5.89 10.32 -29.90
CA ILE A 28 6.10 8.88 -29.69
C ILE A 28 5.32 8.02 -30.68
N MET A 29 4.09 8.42 -31.03
CA MET A 29 3.22 7.66 -31.95
C MET A 29 3.75 7.58 -33.39
N LEU A 30 4.56 8.56 -33.83
CA LEU A 30 5.12 8.61 -35.19
C LEU A 30 6.64 8.34 -35.20
N VAL A 31 7.25 8.09 -34.04
CA VAL A 31 8.68 7.73 -33.94
C VAL A 31 8.99 6.40 -34.64
N HIS A 32 8.04 5.48 -34.71
CA HIS A 32 8.22 4.20 -35.39
C HIS A 32 8.25 4.30 -36.92
N LEU A 33 7.84 5.42 -37.52
CA LEU A 33 8.03 5.63 -38.96
C LEU A 33 9.52 5.71 -39.27
N PRO A 34 10.04 4.93 -40.23
CA PRO A 34 11.41 5.09 -40.72
C PRO A 34 11.71 6.54 -41.10
N LEU A 35 12.92 7.02 -40.82
CA LEU A 35 13.29 8.41 -41.08
C LEU A 35 13.08 8.81 -42.56
N ALA A 36 13.38 7.91 -43.49
CA ALA A 36 13.15 8.12 -44.93
C ALA A 36 11.66 8.38 -45.22
N ASP A 37 10.76 7.54 -44.71
CA ASP A 37 9.32 7.69 -44.90
C ASP A 37 8.78 8.99 -44.26
N LEU A 38 9.33 9.36 -43.10
CA LEU A 38 8.99 10.61 -42.42
C LEU A 38 9.40 11.82 -43.25
N LEU A 39 10.62 11.82 -43.79
CA LEU A 39 11.15 12.89 -44.65
C LEU A 39 10.32 13.04 -45.92
N ASP A 40 10.02 11.94 -46.59
CA ASP A 40 9.23 11.97 -47.82
C ASP A 40 7.81 12.45 -47.57
N THR A 41 7.21 12.01 -46.46
CA THR A 41 5.88 12.45 -46.04
C THR A 41 5.87 13.93 -45.68
N PHE A 42 6.88 14.38 -44.96
CA PHE A 42 7.05 15.78 -44.61
C PHE A 42 7.20 16.66 -45.85
N VAL A 43 8.10 16.32 -46.77
CA VAL A 43 8.33 17.06 -48.02
C VAL A 43 7.08 17.08 -48.89
N PHE A 44 6.38 15.94 -49.01
CA PHE A 44 5.11 15.87 -49.73
C PHE A 44 4.04 16.79 -49.11
N GLY A 45 3.90 16.75 -47.77
CA GLY A 45 2.99 17.59 -47.01
C GLY A 45 3.31 19.08 -47.13
N LEU A 46 4.58 19.45 -47.02
CA LEU A 46 5.07 20.81 -47.20
C LEU A 46 4.79 21.29 -48.62
N THR A 47 5.05 20.44 -49.62
CA THR A 47 4.71 20.74 -51.02
C THR A 47 3.21 21.00 -51.19
N ASN A 48 2.34 20.19 -50.58
CA ASN A 48 0.88 20.42 -50.62
C ASN A 48 0.47 21.73 -49.94
N ARG A 49 1.13 22.11 -48.85
CA ARG A 49 0.84 23.34 -48.11
C ARG A 49 1.13 24.60 -48.93
N HIS A 50 2.26 24.63 -49.62
CA HIS A 50 2.70 25.82 -50.37
C HIS A 50 2.29 25.80 -51.85
N MET A 51 2.00 24.62 -52.39
CA MET A 51 1.64 24.39 -53.79
C MET A 51 0.41 23.47 -53.91
N PRO A 52 -0.78 23.91 -53.44
CA PRO A 52 -2.01 23.15 -53.59
C PRO A 52 -2.39 22.99 -55.07
N MET A 53 -2.96 21.84 -55.43
CA MET A 53 -3.34 21.49 -56.81
C MET A 53 -4.78 21.90 -57.16
N ASP A 54 -5.58 22.27 -56.15
CA ASP A 54 -7.03 22.43 -56.24
C ASP A 54 -7.52 23.87 -56.07
N GLN A 55 -6.62 24.85 -55.93
CA GLN A 55 -6.97 26.26 -55.79
C GLN A 55 -6.70 27.04 -57.08
N ALA A 56 -7.76 27.60 -57.67
CA ALA A 56 -7.68 28.58 -58.74
C ALA A 56 -8.02 29.98 -58.18
N PRO A 57 -7.23 31.04 -58.47
CA PRO A 57 -6.01 31.03 -59.26
C PRO A 57 -4.85 30.33 -58.53
N ILE A 58 -3.99 29.66 -59.30
CA ILE A 58 -2.81 28.96 -58.79
C ILE A 58 -1.85 30.00 -58.19
N ASN A 59 -1.83 30.10 -56.85
CA ASN A 59 -0.98 31.03 -56.12
C ASN A 59 0.06 30.26 -55.29
N TRP A 60 1.05 29.70 -55.99
CA TRP A 60 2.13 28.95 -55.36
C TRP A 60 3.08 29.85 -54.59
N LYS A 61 3.33 29.49 -53.35
CA LYS A 61 4.22 30.21 -52.44
C LYS A 61 5.62 29.60 -52.45
N THR A 62 6.29 29.68 -53.60
CA THR A 62 7.60 29.05 -53.83
C THR A 62 8.70 29.58 -52.91
N ASP A 63 8.62 30.84 -52.50
CA ASP A 63 9.61 31.49 -51.65
C ASP A 63 9.49 31.00 -50.21
N GLU A 64 8.28 30.99 -49.67
CA GLU A 64 8.00 30.42 -48.34
C GLU A 64 8.37 28.94 -48.30
N PHE A 65 8.09 28.18 -49.38
CA PHE A 65 8.48 26.77 -49.48
C PHE A 65 9.99 26.55 -49.37
N LEU A 66 10.78 27.34 -50.11
CA LEU A 66 12.24 27.25 -50.07
C LEU A 66 12.81 27.70 -48.73
N GLN A 67 12.24 28.75 -48.13
CA GLN A 67 12.64 29.22 -46.79
C GLN A 67 12.36 28.16 -45.71
N ASP A 68 11.23 27.46 -45.81
CA ASP A 68 10.88 26.41 -44.86
C ASP A 68 11.82 25.20 -44.97
N LEU A 69 12.17 24.79 -46.20
CA LEU A 69 13.19 23.75 -46.42
C LEU A 69 14.56 24.18 -45.88
N GLU A 70 14.99 25.40 -46.16
CA GLU A 70 16.26 25.95 -45.67
C GLU A 70 16.31 26.04 -44.15
N ARG A 71 15.20 26.42 -43.51
CA ARG A 71 15.10 26.49 -42.04
C ARG A 71 15.20 25.12 -41.38
N ILE A 72 14.66 24.07 -41.98
CA ILE A 72 14.57 22.74 -41.38
C ILE A 72 15.85 21.93 -41.63
N PHE A 73 16.34 21.98 -42.86
CA PHE A 73 17.50 21.22 -43.31
C PHE A 73 18.82 22.00 -43.18
N GLU A 74 18.76 23.28 -42.76
CA GLU A 74 19.92 24.19 -42.64
C GLU A 74 20.75 24.31 -43.92
N ALA A 75 20.14 23.96 -45.05
CA ALA A 75 20.73 23.94 -46.37
C ALA A 75 19.66 24.26 -47.40
N ARG A 76 20.06 24.85 -48.52
CA ARG A 76 19.14 25.22 -49.60
C ARG A 76 19.11 24.13 -50.68
N PRO A 77 17.92 23.70 -51.14
CA PRO A 77 17.82 22.70 -52.20
C PRO A 77 18.34 23.23 -53.54
N PRO A 78 18.82 22.35 -54.44
CA PRO A 78 19.35 22.73 -55.76
C PRO A 78 18.24 23.05 -56.77
N VAL A 79 17.21 23.80 -56.36
CA VAL A 79 16.06 24.16 -57.21
C VAL A 79 15.67 25.61 -57.01
N GLY A 80 15.54 26.36 -58.11
CA GLY A 80 15.17 27.77 -58.08
C GLY A 80 13.66 28.03 -58.06
N GLN A 81 13.23 29.21 -57.60
CA GLN A 81 11.81 29.60 -57.54
C GLN A 81 11.08 29.46 -58.89
N ASN A 82 11.72 29.89 -59.98
CA ASN A 82 11.15 29.83 -61.34
C ASN A 82 11.11 28.40 -61.89
N GLU A 83 12.05 27.56 -61.47
CA GLU A 83 12.12 26.16 -61.84
C GLU A 83 10.98 25.37 -61.17
N ILE A 84 10.71 25.64 -59.88
CA ILE A 84 9.57 25.05 -59.14
C ILE A 84 8.24 25.29 -59.85
N LYS A 85 8.04 26.48 -60.44
CA LYS A 85 6.78 26.84 -61.13
C LYS A 85 6.54 26.05 -62.42
N SER A 86 7.58 25.48 -63.02
CA SER A 86 7.51 24.81 -64.34
C SER A 86 7.78 23.31 -64.29
N ILE A 87 8.41 22.83 -63.21
CA ILE A 87 8.72 21.42 -63.03
C ILE A 87 7.47 20.59 -62.72
N ARG A 88 7.44 19.33 -63.19
CA ARG A 88 6.41 18.38 -62.79
C ARG A 88 6.61 17.98 -61.33
N ARG A 89 5.51 17.93 -60.58
CA ARG A 89 5.52 17.66 -59.15
C ARG A 89 6.24 16.35 -58.72
N PRO A 90 6.07 15.20 -59.40
CA PRO A 90 6.83 13.98 -59.06
C PRO A 90 8.33 14.21 -59.18
N LYS A 91 8.77 14.82 -60.28
CA LYS A 91 10.19 15.14 -60.52
C LYS A 91 10.75 16.11 -59.47
N LEU A 92 9.96 17.07 -58.99
CA LEU A 92 10.37 17.95 -57.89
C LEU A 92 10.59 17.16 -56.60
N LEU A 93 9.67 16.25 -56.26
CA LEU A 93 9.80 15.42 -55.06
C LEU A 93 11.03 14.52 -55.13
N ASP A 94 11.31 13.92 -56.30
CA ASP A 94 12.53 13.11 -56.51
C ASP A 94 13.81 13.93 -56.28
N ILE A 95 13.89 15.14 -56.84
CA ILE A 95 15.04 16.03 -56.65
C ILE A 95 15.22 16.40 -55.17
N LEU A 96 14.12 16.69 -54.47
CA LEU A 96 14.15 17.04 -53.05
C LEU A 96 14.56 15.84 -52.19
N HIS A 97 14.09 14.63 -52.51
CA HIS A 97 14.50 13.40 -51.84
C HIS A 97 16.00 13.16 -51.99
N ASP A 98 16.51 13.16 -53.22
CA ASP A 98 17.93 12.95 -53.51
C ASP A 98 18.81 13.99 -52.80
N TRP A 99 18.36 15.25 -52.77
CA TRP A 99 19.03 16.33 -52.06
C TRP A 99 19.10 16.07 -50.55
N ILE A 100 17.99 15.71 -49.91
CA ILE A 100 17.93 15.45 -48.47
C ILE A 100 18.84 14.28 -48.08
N VAL A 101 18.80 13.20 -48.87
CA VAL A 101 19.66 12.02 -48.67
C VAL A 101 21.15 12.37 -48.84
N GLY A 102 21.47 13.30 -49.74
CA GLY A 102 22.84 13.72 -50.04
C GLY A 102 23.47 14.76 -49.09
N LEU A 103 22.76 15.21 -48.04
CA LEU A 103 23.32 16.18 -47.08
C LEU A 103 24.45 15.54 -46.24
N GLU A 104 25.69 16.02 -46.39
CA GLU A 104 26.87 15.48 -45.68
C GLU A 104 26.84 15.69 -44.15
N SER A 105 26.09 16.69 -43.68
CA SER A 105 25.93 17.04 -42.27
C SER A 105 24.49 16.85 -41.81
N GLN A 106 23.99 15.62 -41.83
CA GLN A 106 22.66 15.35 -41.28
C GLN A 106 22.68 15.58 -39.75
N PRO A 107 21.78 16.43 -39.20
CA PRO A 107 21.45 16.35 -37.79
C PRO A 107 21.16 14.90 -37.42
N ASP A 108 21.49 14.46 -36.20
CA ASP A 108 21.11 13.11 -35.80
C ASP A 108 19.60 12.90 -36.00
N GLU A 109 19.21 11.64 -36.19
CA GLU A 109 17.83 11.27 -36.51
C GLU A 109 16.81 11.87 -35.54
N GLN A 110 17.19 12.01 -34.26
CA GLN A 110 16.33 12.55 -33.22
C GLN A 110 16.13 14.08 -33.36
N HIS A 111 17.18 14.83 -33.65
CA HIS A 111 17.10 16.27 -33.93
C HIS A 111 16.27 16.55 -35.18
N MET A 112 16.42 15.73 -36.24
CA MET A 112 15.64 15.88 -37.46
C MET A 112 14.14 15.66 -37.20
N ARG A 113 13.80 14.58 -36.48
CA ARG A 113 12.43 14.31 -36.05
C ARG A 113 11.86 15.48 -35.24
N HIS A 114 12.60 15.98 -34.26
CA HIS A 114 12.16 17.10 -33.42
C HIS A 114 11.85 18.37 -34.25
N ARG A 115 12.73 18.72 -35.20
CA ARG A 115 12.51 19.86 -36.10
C ARG A 115 11.25 19.67 -36.96
N ILE A 116 11.07 18.49 -37.54
CA ILE A 116 9.90 18.18 -38.38
C ILE A 116 8.61 18.27 -37.57
N PHE A 117 8.56 17.62 -36.39
CA PHE A 117 7.35 17.64 -35.57
C PHE A 117 7.04 19.03 -35.02
N GLY A 118 8.05 19.79 -34.58
CA GLY A 118 7.86 21.16 -34.11
C GLY A 118 7.40 22.12 -35.21
N TYR A 119 7.81 21.90 -36.47
CA TYR A 119 7.43 22.77 -37.58
C TYR A 119 6.09 22.40 -38.22
N PHE A 120 5.87 21.11 -38.48
CA PHE A 120 4.71 20.62 -39.23
C PHE A 120 3.55 20.21 -38.32
N GLY A 121 3.83 19.78 -37.09
CA GLY A 121 2.84 19.22 -36.17
C GLY A 121 2.37 17.82 -36.58
N SER A 122 2.07 16.98 -35.59
CA SER A 122 1.72 15.57 -35.82
C SER A 122 0.45 15.38 -36.64
N LEU A 123 -0.60 16.16 -36.40
CA LEU A 123 -1.87 16.05 -37.14
C LEU A 123 -1.72 16.37 -38.64
N ARG A 124 -0.86 17.33 -39.00
CA ARG A 124 -0.59 17.61 -40.41
C ARG A 124 0.23 16.50 -41.05
N LEU A 125 1.08 15.85 -40.26
CA LEU A 125 1.84 14.69 -40.70
C LEU A 125 0.91 13.51 -40.95
N VAL A 126 -0.09 13.28 -40.08
CA VAL A 126 -1.18 12.31 -40.30
C VAL A 126 -1.91 12.59 -41.61
N ASP A 127 -2.26 13.85 -41.88
CA ASP A 127 -2.88 14.23 -43.16
C ASP A 127 -2.00 13.89 -44.35
N ALA A 128 -0.70 14.21 -44.24
CA ALA A 128 0.28 13.99 -45.28
C ALA A 128 0.52 12.50 -45.55
N ILE A 129 0.52 11.63 -44.52
CA ILE A 129 0.62 10.17 -44.66
C ILE A 129 -0.53 9.65 -45.53
N VAL A 130 -1.77 10.03 -45.20
CA VAL A 130 -2.95 9.58 -45.95
C VAL A 130 -2.94 10.12 -47.38
N ALA A 131 -2.66 11.42 -47.53
CA ALA A 131 -2.65 12.07 -48.84
C ALA A 131 -1.54 11.54 -49.77
N LYS A 132 -0.32 11.32 -49.25
CA LYS A 132 0.81 10.79 -50.01
C LYS A 132 0.51 9.40 -50.52
N ARG A 133 0.03 8.52 -49.63
CA ARG A 133 -0.25 7.13 -49.97
C ARG A 133 -1.28 6.98 -51.10
N LEU A 134 -2.33 7.80 -51.07
CA LEU A 134 -3.36 7.80 -52.10
C LEU A 134 -2.92 8.51 -53.39
N PHE A 135 -2.03 9.50 -53.28
CA PHE A 135 -1.48 10.20 -54.44
C PHE A 135 -0.49 9.34 -55.23
N GLU A 136 0.38 8.58 -54.57
CA GLU A 136 1.34 7.66 -55.20
C GLU A 136 0.67 6.58 -56.06
N ARG A 137 -0.58 6.22 -55.73
CA ARG A 137 -1.33 5.18 -56.43
C ARG A 137 -1.93 5.67 -57.76
N ASP A 138 -2.83 6.65 -57.69
CA ASP A 138 -3.65 7.09 -58.84
C ASP A 138 -3.60 8.62 -59.08
N GLY A 139 -2.58 9.32 -58.56
CA GLY A 139 -2.53 10.79 -58.62
C GLY A 139 -3.63 11.47 -57.80
N GLY A 140 -4.22 10.76 -56.83
CA GLY A 140 -5.27 11.25 -55.95
C GLY A 140 -6.70 11.14 -56.49
N ALA A 141 -6.91 10.47 -57.63
CA ALA A 141 -8.23 10.27 -58.24
C ALA A 141 -9.02 9.06 -57.66
N SER A 142 -8.46 8.36 -56.69
CA SER A 142 -8.98 7.11 -56.13
C SER A 142 -10.36 7.28 -55.50
N GLN A 143 -11.32 6.44 -55.91
CA GLN A 143 -12.66 6.36 -55.31
C GLN A 143 -12.82 5.20 -54.32
N GLU A 144 -11.89 4.24 -54.31
CA GLU A 144 -11.89 3.08 -53.41
C GLU A 144 -10.53 2.88 -52.72
N LEU A 145 -10.58 2.40 -51.47
CA LEU A 145 -9.40 2.08 -50.67
C LEU A 145 -8.94 0.64 -50.94
N ALA A 146 -7.68 0.46 -51.34
CA ALA A 146 -7.13 -0.86 -51.59
C ALA A 146 -6.87 -1.61 -50.26
N PRO A 147 -6.97 -2.95 -50.23
CA PRO A 147 -6.71 -3.74 -49.03
C PRO A 147 -5.32 -3.51 -48.41
N ALA A 148 -4.30 -3.29 -49.26
CA ALA A 148 -2.94 -3.00 -48.81
C ALA A 148 -2.82 -1.64 -48.10
N ASP A 149 -3.54 -0.63 -48.58
CA ASP A 149 -3.58 0.70 -47.95
C ASP A 149 -4.37 0.66 -46.64
N ALA A 150 -5.46 -0.12 -46.60
CA ALA A 150 -6.21 -0.35 -45.38
C ALA A 150 -5.35 -1.04 -44.30
N ALA A 151 -4.53 -2.04 -44.68
CA ALA A 151 -3.60 -2.69 -43.78
C ALA A 151 -2.52 -1.72 -43.26
N TYR A 152 -1.92 -0.92 -44.16
CA TYR A 152 -0.93 0.09 -43.80
C TYR A 152 -1.49 1.15 -42.83
N PHE A 153 -2.68 1.70 -43.10
CA PHE A 153 -3.31 2.65 -42.20
C PHE A 153 -3.70 2.03 -40.85
N LYS A 154 -4.09 0.76 -40.83
CA LYS A 154 -4.37 0.04 -39.59
C LYS A 154 -3.10 -0.22 -38.77
N GLU A 155 -1.97 -0.43 -39.42
CA GLU A 155 -0.67 -0.56 -38.76
C GLU A 155 -0.26 0.76 -38.08
N ILE A 156 -0.36 1.89 -38.80
CA ILE A 156 0.04 3.20 -38.29
C ILE A 156 -0.95 3.77 -37.28
N PHE A 157 -2.26 3.75 -37.59
CA PHE A 157 -3.28 4.40 -36.77
C PHE A 157 -3.93 3.45 -35.74
N GLY A 158 -3.70 2.14 -35.86
CA GLY A 158 -4.21 1.13 -34.93
C GLY A 158 -5.53 0.48 -35.39
N HIS A 159 -6.01 -0.45 -34.56
CA HIS A 159 -7.17 -1.29 -34.84
C HIS A 159 -8.50 -0.54 -34.89
N ASP A 160 -8.59 0.63 -34.24
CA ASP A 160 -9.76 1.50 -34.22
C ASP A 160 -9.96 2.28 -35.53
N PHE A 161 -8.96 2.26 -36.43
CA PHE A 161 -9.12 2.82 -37.77
C PHE A 161 -10.07 1.94 -38.59
N GLN A 162 -11.34 2.34 -38.63
CA GLN A 162 -12.38 1.69 -39.43
C GLN A 162 -12.64 2.49 -40.71
N VAL A 163 -12.38 1.85 -41.84
CA VAL A 163 -12.63 2.41 -43.17
C VAL A 163 -14.15 2.36 -43.41
N THR A 164 -14.81 3.50 -43.21
CA THR A 164 -16.21 3.68 -43.61
C THR A 164 -16.27 4.64 -44.78
N THR A 165 -16.55 4.12 -45.98
CA THR A 165 -16.80 4.92 -47.18
C THR A 165 -18.31 5.13 -47.32
N ASN A 166 -18.82 6.24 -46.79
CA ASN A 166 -20.18 6.66 -47.10
C ASN A 166 -20.19 7.22 -48.52
N GLY A 167 -20.91 6.56 -49.43
CA GLY A 167 -21.02 6.87 -50.87
C GLY A 167 -21.68 8.21 -51.23
N GLN A 168 -21.71 9.19 -50.30
CA GLN A 168 -22.24 10.53 -50.50
C GLN A 168 -21.17 11.65 -50.53
N ASN A 169 -19.90 11.37 -50.19
CA ASN A 169 -18.82 12.37 -50.29
C ASN A 169 -17.95 12.14 -51.52
N GLU A 170 -17.81 13.16 -52.35
CA GLU A 170 -17.05 13.14 -53.62
C GLU A 170 -15.52 13.01 -53.47
N ARG A 171 -14.93 12.87 -52.26
CA ARG A 171 -13.47 12.73 -52.08
C ARG A 171 -13.09 11.77 -50.94
N LEU A 172 -12.65 10.56 -51.31
CA LEU A 172 -12.15 9.50 -50.42
C LEU A 172 -11.04 9.99 -49.46
N ILE A 173 -10.10 10.80 -49.97
CA ILE A 173 -8.96 11.35 -49.20
C ILE A 173 -9.43 12.13 -47.97
N VAL A 174 -10.45 12.98 -48.12
CA VAL A 174 -10.95 13.84 -47.01
C VAL A 174 -11.59 12.99 -45.91
N GLN A 175 -12.33 11.95 -46.27
CA GLN A 175 -12.93 11.01 -45.31
C GLN A 175 -11.84 10.24 -44.54
N LEU A 176 -10.86 9.70 -45.24
CA LEU A 176 -9.77 8.93 -44.62
C LEU A 176 -8.89 9.80 -43.72
N ILE A 177 -8.61 11.06 -44.11
CA ILE A 177 -7.90 12.01 -43.25
C ILE A 177 -8.67 12.25 -41.95
N ARG A 178 -10.00 12.46 -42.02
CA ARG A 178 -10.82 12.65 -40.82
C ARG A 178 -10.79 11.41 -39.91
N GLN A 179 -10.91 10.22 -40.47
CA GLN A 179 -10.83 8.96 -39.73
C GLN A 179 -9.45 8.75 -39.11
N ALA A 180 -8.38 9.02 -39.86
CA ALA A 180 -7.00 8.88 -39.41
C ALA A 180 -6.69 9.84 -38.26
N ARG A 181 -7.12 11.11 -38.36
CA ARG A 181 -7.00 12.08 -37.26
C ARG A 181 -7.71 11.60 -36.01
N HIS A 182 -8.95 11.12 -36.14
CA HIS A 182 -9.73 10.65 -34.98
C HIS A 182 -9.09 9.43 -34.32
N ALA A 183 -8.66 8.44 -35.11
CA ALA A 183 -7.96 7.26 -34.61
C ALA A 183 -6.64 7.66 -33.92
N TYR A 184 -5.87 8.54 -34.55
CA TYR A 184 -4.60 9.04 -34.02
C TYR A 184 -4.79 9.76 -32.68
N THR A 185 -5.72 10.71 -32.56
CA THR A 185 -5.95 11.45 -31.31
C THR A 185 -6.49 10.55 -30.19
N THR A 186 -7.37 9.61 -30.53
CA THR A 186 -7.94 8.66 -29.55
C THR A 186 -6.84 7.75 -29.00
N ARG A 187 -5.98 7.22 -29.88
CA ARG A 187 -4.87 6.37 -29.46
C ARG A 187 -3.82 7.15 -28.67
N ALA A 188 -3.49 8.38 -29.07
CA ALA A 188 -2.60 9.24 -28.30
C ALA A 188 -3.13 9.48 -26.89
N TRP A 189 -4.43 9.79 -26.76
CA TRP A 189 -5.09 9.96 -25.46
C TRP A 189 -5.08 8.67 -24.62
N ASN A 190 -5.37 7.52 -25.23
CA ASN A 190 -5.33 6.22 -24.52
C ASN A 190 -3.92 5.87 -24.02
N LEU A 191 -2.88 6.10 -24.83
CA LEU A 191 -1.49 5.85 -24.43
C LEU A 191 -1.04 6.79 -23.31
N GLN A 192 -1.40 8.06 -23.41
CA GLN A 192 -1.15 9.05 -22.36
C GLN A 192 -1.82 8.61 -21.06
N LYS A 193 -3.13 8.30 -21.10
CA LYS A 193 -3.86 7.83 -19.93
C LYS A 193 -3.24 6.57 -19.31
N ALA A 194 -2.85 5.59 -20.13
CA ALA A 194 -2.22 4.37 -19.63
C ALA A 194 -0.87 4.65 -18.96
N TYR A 195 -0.07 5.58 -19.50
CA TYR A 195 1.16 6.02 -18.87
C TYR A 195 0.88 6.74 -17.54
N ASP A 196 -0.10 7.66 -17.53
CA ASP A 196 -0.50 8.40 -16.33
C ASP A 196 -0.95 7.45 -15.22
N ASP A 197 -1.78 6.45 -15.55
CA ASP A 197 -2.25 5.43 -14.62
C ASP A 197 -1.07 4.64 -14.02
N VAL A 198 -0.06 4.29 -14.84
CA VAL A 198 1.15 3.60 -14.36
C VAL A 198 2.00 4.49 -13.47
N MET A 199 2.26 5.73 -13.88
CA MET A 199 3.08 6.68 -13.11
C MET A 199 2.45 6.97 -11.75
N ILE A 200 1.13 7.20 -11.71
CA ILE A 200 0.38 7.44 -10.47
C ILE A 200 0.37 6.20 -9.57
N ALA A 201 0.27 5.00 -10.14
CA ALA A 201 0.32 3.77 -9.36
C ALA A 201 1.71 3.51 -8.75
N SER A 202 2.78 3.99 -9.39
CA SER A 202 4.16 3.85 -8.92
C SER A 202 4.70 5.02 -8.09
N ALA A 203 4.02 6.18 -8.11
CA ALA A 203 4.47 7.38 -7.43
C ALA A 203 4.40 7.24 -5.91
N LEU A 204 5.43 7.74 -5.23
CA LEU A 204 5.39 7.88 -3.78
C LEU A 204 4.39 8.98 -3.38
N ASN A 205 3.77 8.83 -2.21
CA ASN A 205 2.81 9.83 -1.72
C ASN A 205 3.48 11.21 -1.57
N GLU A 206 4.76 11.24 -1.21
CA GLU A 206 5.56 12.47 -1.13
C GLU A 206 5.72 13.15 -2.49
N GLU A 207 5.97 12.40 -3.55
CA GLU A 207 6.11 12.92 -4.92
C GLU A 207 4.79 13.49 -5.43
N LEU A 208 3.67 12.83 -5.11
CA LEU A 208 2.32 13.31 -5.43
C LEU A 208 2.03 14.63 -4.70
N ILE A 209 2.33 14.70 -3.40
CA ILE A 209 2.13 15.92 -2.58
C ILE A 209 2.99 17.08 -3.10
N GLU A 210 4.27 16.83 -3.38
CA GLU A 210 5.18 17.83 -3.95
C GLU A 210 4.63 18.38 -5.27
N ALA A 211 4.32 17.50 -6.22
CA ALA A 211 3.83 17.92 -7.52
C ALA A 211 2.51 18.71 -7.43
N ALA A 212 1.65 18.33 -6.49
CA ALA A 212 0.39 19.02 -6.26
C ALA A 212 0.62 20.43 -5.68
N ILE A 213 1.49 20.56 -4.68
CA ILE A 213 1.86 21.86 -4.11
C ILE A 213 2.46 22.78 -5.18
N HIS A 214 3.40 22.26 -5.98
CA HIS A 214 3.99 23.01 -7.09
C HIS A 214 2.93 23.57 -8.03
N THR A 215 1.98 22.72 -8.43
CA THR A 215 0.92 23.10 -9.38
C THR A 215 -0.05 24.11 -8.80
N VAL A 216 -0.41 24.00 -7.51
CA VAL A 216 -1.23 25.03 -6.84
C VAL A 216 -0.50 26.36 -6.82
N VAL A 217 0.77 26.35 -6.44
CA VAL A 217 1.58 27.57 -6.38
C VAL A 217 1.66 28.19 -7.77
N ASP A 218 1.94 27.40 -8.81
CA ASP A 218 1.97 27.87 -10.20
C ASP A 218 0.61 28.42 -10.66
N ASN A 219 -0.48 27.70 -10.43
CA ASN A 219 -1.83 28.13 -10.82
C ASN A 219 -2.23 29.43 -10.12
N VAL A 220 -1.90 29.60 -8.84
CA VAL A 220 -2.22 30.83 -8.11
C VAL A 220 -1.34 31.99 -8.59
N LEU A 221 -0.04 31.77 -8.78
CA LEU A 221 0.87 32.82 -9.22
C LEU A 221 0.61 33.27 -10.68
N THR A 222 0.14 32.34 -11.53
CA THR A 222 -0.18 32.63 -12.94
C THR A 222 -1.50 33.38 -13.08
N ASN A 223 -2.52 33.02 -12.30
CA ASN A 223 -3.86 33.60 -12.41
C ASN A 223 -4.06 34.87 -11.56
N GLU A 224 -3.24 35.11 -10.53
CA GLU A 224 -3.39 36.25 -9.63
C GLU A 224 -2.22 37.24 -9.69
N SER A 225 -2.46 38.35 -10.40
CA SER A 225 -1.50 39.44 -10.56
C SER A 225 -1.22 40.20 -9.26
N GLN A 226 -2.17 40.24 -8.32
CA GLN A 226 -2.02 40.96 -7.05
C GLN A 226 -1.40 40.08 -5.95
N PRO A 227 -0.29 40.51 -5.30
CA PRO A 227 0.38 39.72 -4.26
C PRO A 227 -0.49 39.33 -3.07
N ALA A 228 -1.33 40.24 -2.60
CA ALA A 228 -2.20 39.99 -1.45
C ALA A 228 -3.29 38.94 -1.75
N GLU A 229 -3.90 39.01 -2.94
CA GLU A 229 -4.97 38.07 -3.32
C GLU A 229 -4.42 36.68 -3.65
N ALA A 230 -3.24 36.63 -4.30
CA ALA A 230 -2.51 35.38 -4.51
C ALA A 230 -2.15 34.70 -3.17
N HIS A 231 -1.67 35.46 -2.19
CA HIS A 231 -1.35 34.90 -0.86
C HIS A 231 -2.58 34.34 -0.18
N LYS A 232 -3.68 35.09 -0.19
CA LYS A 232 -4.95 34.67 0.39
C LYS A 232 -5.47 33.38 -0.25
N ARG A 233 -5.48 33.29 -1.59
CA ARG A 233 -5.93 32.10 -2.31
C ARG A 233 -5.04 30.88 -2.06
N LEU A 234 -3.72 31.08 -2.06
CA LEU A 234 -2.77 30.00 -1.80
C LEU A 234 -2.96 29.44 -0.38
N VAL A 235 -3.03 30.30 0.62
CA VAL A 235 -3.28 29.91 2.02
C VAL A 235 -4.61 29.19 2.15
N GLN A 236 -5.67 29.68 1.49
CA GLN A 236 -6.98 29.07 1.54
C GLN A 236 -6.99 27.67 0.91
N ASN A 237 -6.35 27.49 -0.26
CA ASN A 237 -6.24 26.19 -0.91
C ASN A 237 -5.49 25.19 -0.03
N LEU A 238 -4.29 25.57 0.44
CA LEU A 238 -3.47 24.69 1.28
C LEU A 238 -4.13 24.40 2.63
N GLN A 239 -4.81 25.37 3.24
CA GLN A 239 -5.54 25.15 4.49
C GLN A 239 -6.73 24.21 4.31
N ASN A 240 -7.43 24.26 3.18
CA ASN A 240 -8.53 23.32 2.93
C ASN A 240 -8.02 21.87 2.82
N ILE A 241 -6.80 21.67 2.31
CA ILE A 241 -6.21 20.35 2.08
C ILE A 241 -5.55 19.82 3.35
N PHE A 242 -4.71 20.62 4.00
CA PHE A 242 -3.91 20.20 5.14
C PHE A 242 -4.55 20.55 6.49
N LEU A 243 -5.73 21.17 6.49
CA LEU A 243 -6.45 21.69 7.67
C LEU A 243 -5.64 22.66 8.55
N THR A 244 -4.47 23.08 8.07
CA THR A 244 -3.49 23.90 8.77
C THR A 244 -2.95 24.95 7.82
N LYS A 245 -2.58 26.11 8.37
CA LYS A 245 -2.05 27.20 7.55
C LYS A 245 -0.55 26.99 7.32
N PRO A 246 -0.05 27.24 6.10
CA PRO A 246 1.37 27.26 5.84
C PRO A 246 2.04 28.35 6.67
N THR A 247 3.20 28.03 7.22
CA THR A 247 4.05 28.99 7.94
C THR A 247 4.85 29.90 7.01
N VAL A 248 4.87 29.55 5.71
CA VAL A 248 5.65 30.21 4.67
C VAL A 248 4.86 31.37 4.05
N SER A 249 5.48 32.54 3.95
CA SER A 249 4.89 33.72 3.31
C SER A 249 5.35 33.83 1.86
N ILE A 250 4.48 34.36 0.99
CA ILE A 250 4.86 34.60 -0.41
C ILE A 250 6.02 35.62 -0.44
N PRO A 251 7.09 35.37 -1.23
CA PRO A 251 8.21 36.29 -1.33
C PRO A 251 7.78 37.63 -1.92
N GLN A 252 8.37 38.73 -1.41
CA GLN A 252 8.07 40.08 -1.90
C GLN A 252 8.55 40.28 -3.35
N GLN A 253 9.66 39.63 -3.72
CA GLN A 253 10.17 39.59 -5.08
C GLN A 253 9.65 38.31 -5.75
N ARG A 254 8.98 38.46 -6.92
CA ARG A 254 8.43 37.36 -7.73
C ARG A 254 9.34 37.00 -8.90
N ASP A 255 10.65 37.05 -8.70
CA ASP A 255 11.59 36.49 -9.65
C ASP A 255 11.58 34.96 -9.58
N SER A 256 12.10 34.31 -10.63
CA SER A 256 12.10 32.85 -10.76
C SER A 256 12.81 32.14 -9.61
N ALA A 257 13.87 32.74 -9.05
CA ALA A 257 14.63 32.11 -7.98
C ALA A 257 13.88 32.18 -6.64
N SER A 258 13.32 33.34 -6.30
CA SER A 258 12.49 33.49 -5.10
C SER A 258 11.25 32.58 -5.11
N ILE A 259 10.61 32.41 -6.27
CA ILE A 259 9.46 31.51 -6.43
C ILE A 259 9.89 30.04 -6.25
N ALA A 260 11.06 29.64 -6.74
CA ALA A 260 11.56 28.28 -6.56
C ALA A 260 11.79 27.94 -5.08
N VAL A 261 12.50 28.82 -4.36
CA VAL A 261 12.72 28.67 -2.90
C VAL A 261 11.40 28.61 -2.14
N PHE A 262 10.47 29.51 -2.49
CA PHE A 262 9.15 29.49 -1.89
C PHE A 262 8.39 28.17 -2.10
N LYS A 263 8.48 27.57 -3.30
CA LYS A 263 7.88 26.27 -3.56
C LYS A 263 8.49 25.19 -2.68
N GLU A 264 9.82 25.15 -2.58
CA GLU A 264 10.54 24.19 -1.73
C GLU A 264 10.11 24.31 -0.26
N ASP A 265 9.99 25.55 0.25
CA ASP A 265 9.54 25.79 1.63
C ASP A 265 8.10 25.29 1.88
N VAL A 266 7.20 25.53 0.93
CA VAL A 266 5.80 25.07 1.04
C VAL A 266 5.72 23.54 0.93
N VAL A 267 6.52 22.93 0.05
CA VAL A 267 6.63 21.46 -0.06
C VAL A 267 7.14 20.87 1.25
N ALA A 268 8.23 21.41 1.79
CA ALA A 268 8.80 20.95 3.06
C ALA A 268 7.78 21.03 4.20
N TRP A 269 7.01 22.12 4.27
CA TRP A 269 5.90 22.26 5.22
C TRP A 269 4.81 21.18 5.03
N GLY A 270 4.35 20.97 3.79
CA GLY A 270 3.31 19.99 3.47
C GLY A 270 3.73 18.55 3.77
N LEU A 271 4.97 18.18 3.41
CA LEU A 271 5.55 16.87 3.70
C LEU A 271 5.74 16.64 5.20
N ALA A 272 6.16 17.66 5.96
CA ALA A 272 6.30 17.55 7.41
C ALA A 272 4.94 17.30 8.09
N PHE A 273 3.88 17.95 7.62
CA PHE A 273 2.52 17.70 8.08
C PHE A 273 2.08 16.26 7.76
N TYR A 274 2.23 15.83 6.50
CA TYR A 274 1.87 14.49 6.06
C TYR A 274 2.58 13.41 6.88
N LYS A 275 3.89 13.56 7.08
CA LYS A 275 4.68 12.62 7.89
C LYS A 275 4.16 12.52 9.33
N THR A 276 3.90 13.65 9.97
CA THR A 276 3.38 13.68 11.35
C THR A 276 2.02 12.99 11.45
N TYR A 277 1.16 13.16 10.44
CA TYR A 277 -0.14 12.52 10.35
C TYR A 277 -0.02 11.01 10.13
N SER A 278 0.78 10.58 9.14
CA SER A 278 1.05 9.18 8.82
C SER A 278 1.60 8.44 10.04
N ASP A 279 2.65 8.99 10.67
CA ASP A 279 3.26 8.42 11.87
C ASP A 279 2.26 8.30 13.04
N ARG A 280 1.27 9.19 13.12
CA ARG A 280 0.22 9.12 14.12
C ARG A 280 -0.79 8.02 13.79
N MET A 281 -1.16 7.88 12.51
CA MET A 281 -2.08 6.85 12.05
C MET A 281 -1.48 5.44 12.22
N ASP A 282 -0.21 5.26 11.85
CA ASP A 282 0.51 4.01 12.04
C ASP A 282 0.59 3.62 13.52
N ARG A 283 0.83 4.60 14.40
CA ARG A 283 0.78 4.39 15.85
C ARG A 283 -0.60 3.95 16.31
N PHE A 284 -1.68 4.59 15.85
CA PHE A 284 -3.03 4.15 16.19
C PHE A 284 -3.33 2.73 15.71
N GLN A 285 -2.96 2.38 14.48
CA GLN A 285 -3.14 1.02 13.97
C GLN A 285 -2.33 0.00 14.78
N GLN A 286 -1.08 0.32 15.15
CA GLN A 286 -0.25 -0.52 16.02
C GLN A 286 -0.83 -0.64 17.44
N GLU A 287 -1.38 0.44 17.98
CA GLU A 287 -2.05 0.46 19.29
C GLU A 287 -3.34 -0.35 19.27
N GLU A 288 -4.13 -0.29 18.20
CA GLU A 288 -5.35 -1.08 18.01
C GLU A 288 -5.02 -2.57 17.83
N LEU A 289 -4.05 -2.90 16.98
CA LEU A 289 -3.56 -4.28 16.79
C LEU A 289 -2.97 -4.85 18.08
N SER A 290 -2.23 -4.06 18.86
CA SER A 290 -1.71 -4.50 20.17
C SER A 290 -2.81 -4.63 21.22
N SER A 291 -3.88 -3.82 21.17
CA SER A 291 -5.03 -3.94 22.06
C SER A 291 -5.81 -5.24 21.89
N GLU A 292 -6.07 -5.65 20.65
CA GLU A 292 -6.76 -6.93 20.38
C GLU A 292 -5.92 -8.11 20.86
N ILE A 293 -4.60 -8.07 20.62
CA ILE A 293 -3.67 -9.13 21.04
C ILE A 293 -3.63 -9.26 22.57
N VAL A 294 -3.66 -8.14 23.29
CA VAL A 294 -3.58 -8.13 24.75
C VAL A 294 -4.85 -8.67 25.38
N SER A 295 -6.02 -8.30 24.88
CA SER A 295 -7.30 -8.82 25.38
C SER A 295 -7.46 -10.33 25.13
N ASP A 296 -7.09 -10.83 23.95
CA ASP A 296 -7.04 -12.28 23.67
C ASP A 296 -6.08 -13.00 24.62
N SER A 297 -4.95 -12.36 24.96
CA SER A 297 -3.97 -12.90 25.92
C SER A 297 -4.55 -12.95 27.34
N VAL A 298 -5.23 -11.90 27.80
CA VAL A 298 -5.88 -11.86 29.12
C VAL A 298 -6.93 -12.97 29.25
N ILE A 299 -7.74 -13.22 28.22
CA ILE A 299 -8.71 -14.32 28.24
C ILE A 299 -8.01 -15.68 28.36
N SER A 300 -6.89 -15.88 27.67
CA SER A 300 -6.07 -17.10 27.82
C SER A 300 -5.48 -17.21 29.23
N MET A 301 -4.98 -16.11 29.79
CA MET A 301 -4.44 -16.06 31.15
C MET A 301 -5.50 -16.42 32.20
N ILE A 302 -6.75 -15.99 32.01
CA ILE A 302 -7.89 -16.39 32.85
C ILE A 302 -8.12 -17.90 32.76
N ASP A 303 -8.19 -18.46 31.56
CA ASP A 303 -8.39 -19.90 31.35
C ASP A 303 -7.23 -20.73 31.94
N ASP A 304 -5.98 -20.30 31.76
CA ASP A 304 -4.81 -20.97 32.29
C ASP A 304 -4.77 -20.90 33.82
N THR A 305 -5.19 -19.77 34.40
CA THR A 305 -5.36 -19.63 35.85
C THR A 305 -6.40 -20.60 36.40
N ILE A 306 -7.54 -20.75 35.72
CA ILE A 306 -8.60 -21.70 36.10
C ILE A 306 -8.08 -23.14 35.99
N TYR A 307 -7.41 -23.48 34.89
CA TYR A 307 -6.80 -24.79 34.68
C TYR A 307 -5.82 -25.15 35.79
N ALA A 308 -4.89 -24.24 36.12
CA ALA A 308 -3.92 -24.45 37.20
C ALA A 308 -4.60 -24.59 38.57
N THR A 309 -5.68 -23.84 38.82
CA THR A 309 -6.43 -23.89 40.08
C THR A 309 -7.18 -25.22 40.24
N ILE A 310 -7.82 -25.71 39.17
CA ILE A 310 -8.49 -27.02 39.16
C ILE A 310 -7.47 -28.16 39.25
N GLY A 311 -6.36 -28.06 38.52
CA GLY A 311 -5.27 -29.04 38.57
C GLY A 311 -4.73 -29.23 39.99
N LYS A 312 -4.54 -28.14 40.74
CA LYS A 312 -4.14 -28.18 42.16
C LYS A 312 -5.21 -28.78 43.06
N ALA A 313 -6.49 -28.48 42.81
CA ALA A 313 -7.59 -29.06 43.59
C ALA A 313 -7.71 -30.59 43.40
N LEU A 314 -7.28 -31.10 42.24
CA LEU A 314 -7.36 -32.52 41.87
C LEU A 314 -6.22 -33.40 42.40
N GLU A 315 -5.13 -32.86 42.94
CA GLU A 315 -3.91 -33.62 43.24
C GLU A 315 -4.18 -34.99 43.92
N GLY A 316 -4.22 -36.05 43.09
CA GLY A 316 -4.42 -37.45 43.52
C GLY A 316 -5.79 -38.10 43.22
N GLY A 317 -6.77 -37.38 42.65
CA GLY A 317 -8.11 -37.90 42.35
C GLY A 317 -8.57 -37.70 40.90
N ASP A 318 -9.47 -38.56 40.42
CA ASP A 318 -10.06 -38.48 39.07
C ASP A 318 -11.38 -37.67 39.03
N VAL A 319 -11.91 -37.26 40.19
CA VAL A 319 -13.20 -36.60 40.35
C VAL A 319 -13.09 -35.53 41.45
N LEU A 320 -13.80 -34.41 41.33
CA LEU A 320 -13.87 -33.37 42.36
C LEU A 320 -14.97 -33.68 43.37
N ASP A 321 -14.61 -33.80 44.65
CA ASP A 321 -15.56 -33.92 45.75
C ASP A 321 -16.15 -32.55 46.19
N SER A 322 -17.20 -32.58 47.01
CA SER A 322 -17.87 -31.35 47.47
C SER A 322 -16.96 -30.40 48.26
N THR A 323 -15.91 -30.91 48.92
CA THR A 323 -14.95 -30.09 49.66
C THR A 323 -13.98 -29.39 48.71
N GLN A 324 -13.54 -30.07 47.66
CA GLN A 324 -12.71 -29.53 46.59
C GLN A 324 -13.47 -28.49 45.78
N VAL A 325 -14.75 -28.73 45.45
CA VAL A 325 -15.62 -27.76 44.77
C VAL A 325 -15.78 -26.48 45.59
N ARG A 326 -16.06 -26.58 46.90
CA ARG A 326 -16.13 -25.39 47.79
C ARG A 326 -14.80 -24.63 47.90
N ARG A 327 -13.67 -25.32 47.84
CA ARG A 327 -12.34 -24.69 47.79
C ARG A 327 -12.14 -23.95 46.47
N LEU A 328 -12.53 -24.53 45.34
CA LEU A 328 -12.48 -23.88 44.02
C LEU A 328 -13.36 -22.62 43.97
N GLU A 329 -14.56 -22.66 44.53
CA GLU A 329 -15.43 -21.49 44.66
C GLU A 329 -14.77 -20.37 45.48
N SER A 330 -14.06 -20.74 46.54
CA SER A 330 -13.34 -19.81 47.41
C SER A 330 -12.12 -19.20 46.71
N GLU A 331 -11.32 -20.00 45.99
CA GLU A 331 -10.20 -19.52 45.18
C GLU A 331 -10.68 -18.60 44.05
N CYS A 332 -11.78 -18.95 43.39
CA CYS A 332 -12.39 -18.09 42.38
C CYS A 332 -12.79 -16.73 42.98
N ARG A 333 -13.31 -16.71 44.22
CA ARG A 333 -13.61 -15.45 44.92
C ARG A 333 -12.36 -14.59 45.17
N LEU A 334 -11.23 -15.21 45.50
CA LEU A 334 -9.98 -14.48 45.73
C LEU A 334 -9.43 -13.87 44.44
N ILE A 335 -9.53 -14.61 43.33
CA ILE A 335 -8.98 -14.20 42.03
C ILE A 335 -9.95 -13.23 41.33
N PHE A 336 -11.19 -13.63 41.13
CA PHE A 336 -12.18 -12.93 40.31
C PHE A 336 -13.12 -12.01 41.09
N ARG A 337 -12.94 -11.90 42.42
CA ARG A 337 -13.78 -11.13 43.37
C ARG A 337 -15.22 -11.61 43.52
N GLN A 338 -15.69 -12.43 42.60
CA GLN A 338 -16.96 -13.14 42.66
C GLN A 338 -16.71 -14.65 42.64
N SER A 339 -17.72 -15.42 42.98
CA SER A 339 -17.63 -16.88 43.04
C SER A 339 -18.70 -17.48 42.14
N PRO A 340 -18.36 -18.47 41.29
CA PRO A 340 -19.38 -19.20 40.55
C PRO A 340 -20.24 -19.98 41.53
N ARG A 341 -21.51 -20.20 41.19
CA ARG A 341 -22.35 -21.17 41.91
C ARG A 341 -22.24 -22.49 41.18
N LEU A 342 -21.43 -23.41 41.69
CA LEU A 342 -21.31 -24.75 41.15
C LEU A 342 -22.42 -25.61 41.80
N SER A 343 -23.29 -26.19 40.98
CA SER A 343 -24.47 -26.93 41.46
C SER A 343 -24.07 -28.30 41.99
N ASP A 344 -24.07 -28.48 43.32
CA ASP A 344 -23.70 -29.74 43.98
C ASP A 344 -24.94 -30.48 44.50
N GLU A 345 -25.48 -31.41 43.70
CA GLU A 345 -26.55 -32.32 44.13
C GLU A 345 -26.19 -33.82 44.00
N SER A 346 -25.00 -34.16 43.51
CA SER A 346 -24.63 -35.55 43.18
C SER A 346 -23.61 -36.14 44.15
N SER A 347 -23.92 -37.29 44.76
CA SER A 347 -23.02 -38.06 45.63
C SER A 347 -21.80 -38.70 44.92
N GLU A 348 -21.72 -38.60 43.59
CA GLU A 348 -20.70 -39.27 42.76
C GLU A 348 -19.51 -38.36 42.39
N GLY A 349 -19.50 -37.09 42.83
CA GLY A 349 -18.45 -36.11 42.51
C GLY A 349 -18.55 -35.57 41.08
N MET A 350 -17.87 -34.46 40.80
CA MET A 350 -17.94 -33.76 39.51
C MET A 350 -16.77 -34.08 38.57
N ASP A 351 -17.08 -34.21 37.27
CA ASP A 351 -16.07 -34.27 36.21
C ASP A 351 -15.29 -32.95 36.16
N PRO A 352 -13.96 -32.97 36.32
CA PRO A 352 -13.17 -31.75 36.38
C PRO A 352 -13.18 -30.96 35.07
N ASN A 353 -13.34 -31.62 33.91
CA ASN A 353 -13.44 -30.91 32.62
C ASN A 353 -14.75 -30.11 32.55
N PHE A 354 -15.85 -30.69 33.04
CA PHE A 354 -17.13 -30.01 33.11
C PHE A 354 -17.10 -28.81 34.06
N VAL A 355 -16.43 -28.95 35.21
CA VAL A 355 -16.21 -27.84 36.14
C VAL A 355 -15.31 -26.76 35.53
N MET A 356 -14.28 -27.15 34.78
CA MET A 356 -13.41 -26.21 34.05
C MET A 356 -14.20 -25.36 33.06
N ASP A 357 -14.99 -25.99 32.18
CA ASP A 357 -15.77 -25.28 31.18
C ASP A 357 -16.77 -24.31 31.83
N GLN A 358 -17.44 -24.73 32.90
CA GLN A 358 -18.37 -23.86 33.65
C GLN A 358 -17.68 -22.64 34.27
N ILE A 359 -16.55 -22.84 34.95
CA ILE A 359 -15.82 -21.72 35.59
C ILE A 359 -15.23 -20.79 34.52
N SER A 360 -14.67 -21.34 33.43
CA SER A 360 -14.14 -20.56 32.32
C SER A 360 -15.23 -19.71 31.64
N GLU A 361 -16.39 -20.29 31.35
CA GLU A 361 -17.50 -19.54 30.75
C GLU A 361 -18.02 -18.45 31.71
N TRP A 362 -18.16 -18.77 32.99
CA TRP A 362 -18.57 -17.81 34.01
C TRP A 362 -17.58 -16.65 34.15
N ALA A 363 -16.27 -16.92 34.23
CA ALA A 363 -15.24 -15.90 34.38
C ALA A 363 -15.17 -14.97 33.15
N LYS A 364 -15.34 -15.52 31.94
CA LYS A 364 -15.39 -14.74 30.70
C LYS A 364 -16.63 -13.85 30.63
N LYS A 365 -17.80 -14.37 31.00
CA LYS A 365 -19.02 -13.56 31.10
C LYS A 365 -18.86 -12.42 32.09
N LEU A 366 -18.20 -12.68 33.23
CA LEU A 366 -17.92 -11.65 34.22
C LEU A 366 -16.96 -10.59 33.66
N TYR A 367 -15.89 -11.01 32.97
CA TYR A 367 -14.98 -10.10 32.28
C TYR A 367 -15.71 -9.23 31.25
N ASP A 368 -16.51 -9.83 30.36
CA ASP A 368 -17.28 -9.12 29.33
C ASP A 368 -18.27 -8.11 29.93
N GLN A 369 -18.88 -8.45 31.06
CA GLN A 369 -19.74 -7.53 31.80
C GLN A 369 -18.95 -6.30 32.26
N ARG A 370 -17.76 -6.49 32.84
CA ARG A 370 -16.90 -5.36 33.26
C ARG A 370 -16.42 -4.52 32.09
N VAL A 371 -16.12 -5.13 30.95
CA VAL A 371 -15.77 -4.41 29.70
C VAL A 371 -16.90 -3.48 29.27
N LYS A 372 -18.16 -3.94 29.37
CA LYS A 372 -19.33 -3.12 29.03
C LYS A 372 -19.56 -1.99 30.04
N GLU A 373 -19.32 -2.23 31.33
CA GLU A 373 -19.50 -1.23 32.39
C GLU A 373 -18.44 -0.11 32.33
N LEU A 374 -17.18 -0.45 32.09
CA LEU A 374 -16.04 0.48 32.15
C LEU A 374 -15.68 1.10 30.79
N GLY A 375 -16.13 0.48 29.69
CA GLY A 375 -15.78 0.89 28.32
C GLY A 375 -14.48 0.26 27.83
N ARG A 376 -14.46 -0.11 26.54
CA ARG A 376 -13.37 -0.89 25.92
C ARG A 376 -12.02 -0.17 25.95
N GLU A 377 -12.01 1.15 25.75
CA GLU A 377 -10.77 1.95 25.72
C GLU A 377 -10.07 1.97 27.09
N LEU A 378 -10.82 2.13 28.18
CA LEU A 378 -10.25 2.11 29.53
C LEU A 378 -9.73 0.72 29.88
N VAL A 379 -10.53 -0.33 29.63
CA VAL A 379 -10.10 -1.71 29.91
C VAL A 379 -8.85 -2.08 29.13
N THR A 380 -8.78 -1.75 27.84
CA THR A 380 -7.58 -1.99 27.02
C THR A 380 -6.32 -1.38 27.63
N ARG A 381 -6.40 -0.15 28.13
CA ARG A 381 -5.26 0.52 28.78
C ARG A 381 -4.84 -0.20 30.06
N LEU A 382 -5.82 -0.58 30.88
CA LEU A 382 -5.59 -1.34 32.13
C LEU A 382 -4.94 -2.69 31.84
N GLU A 383 -5.44 -3.43 30.85
CA GLU A 383 -4.88 -4.72 30.45
C GLU A 383 -3.44 -4.60 30.02
N ARG A 384 -3.13 -3.66 29.13
CA ARG A 384 -1.76 -3.41 28.67
C ARG A 384 -0.82 -3.11 29.83
N TYR A 385 -1.25 -2.22 30.71
CA TYR A 385 -0.44 -1.80 31.84
C TYR A 385 -0.16 -2.96 32.81
N TYR A 386 -1.19 -3.62 33.32
CA TYR A 386 -1.02 -4.68 34.33
C TYR A 386 -0.45 -5.98 33.76
N VAL A 387 -0.70 -6.32 32.49
CA VAL A 387 -0.02 -7.47 31.86
C VAL A 387 1.48 -7.23 31.84
N LEU A 388 1.94 -6.06 31.36
CA LEU A 388 3.37 -5.75 31.29
C LEU A 388 3.99 -5.63 32.68
N GLU A 389 3.33 -4.93 33.60
CA GLU A 389 3.81 -4.77 34.98
C GLU A 389 4.02 -6.14 35.66
N LYS A 390 3.04 -7.05 35.56
CA LYS A 390 3.16 -8.38 36.19
C LYS A 390 4.15 -9.30 35.49
N ILE A 391 4.33 -9.18 34.17
CA ILE A 391 5.42 -9.87 33.48
C ILE A 391 6.77 -9.39 34.01
N ASP A 392 7.01 -8.08 34.06
CA ASP A 392 8.29 -7.53 34.50
C ASP A 392 8.62 -7.88 35.96
N GLU A 393 7.63 -7.81 36.85
CA GLU A 393 7.78 -8.18 38.26
C GLU A 393 8.17 -9.66 38.42
N ASN A 394 7.40 -10.57 37.81
CA ASN A 394 7.63 -12.01 37.92
C ASN A 394 8.91 -12.46 37.20
N TRP A 395 9.24 -11.84 36.07
CA TRP A 395 10.45 -12.17 35.31
C TRP A 395 11.72 -11.81 36.08
N ARG A 396 11.74 -10.67 36.77
CA ARG A 396 12.86 -10.28 37.63
C ARG A 396 13.08 -11.29 38.75
N GLN A 397 12.01 -11.77 39.39
CA GLN A 397 12.08 -12.81 40.41
C GLN A 397 12.58 -14.14 39.81
N HIS A 398 12.11 -14.50 38.62
CA HIS A 398 12.56 -15.70 37.91
C HIS A 398 14.07 -15.68 37.63
N LEU A 399 14.58 -14.57 37.08
CA LEU A 399 16.02 -14.42 36.81
C LEU A 399 16.85 -14.57 38.08
N HIS A 400 16.42 -13.94 39.19
CA HIS A 400 17.10 -14.09 40.47
C HIS A 400 17.13 -15.55 40.94
N GLY A 401 16.00 -16.26 40.86
CA GLY A 401 15.94 -17.68 41.21
C GLY A 401 16.80 -18.58 40.31
N ILE A 402 16.91 -18.25 39.02
CA ILE A 402 17.79 -18.98 38.09
C ILE A 402 19.26 -18.77 38.42
N ASP A 403 19.65 -17.56 38.84
CA ASP A 403 21.01 -17.28 39.29
C ASP A 403 21.35 -18.07 40.56
N GLU A 404 20.47 -18.09 41.56
CA GLU A 404 20.63 -18.92 42.77
C GLU A 404 20.72 -20.41 42.45
N LEU A 405 19.86 -20.91 41.57
CA LEU A 405 19.88 -22.30 41.12
C LEU A 405 21.22 -22.66 40.46
N ARG A 406 21.77 -21.75 39.66
CA ARG A 406 23.05 -21.94 38.97
C ARG A 406 24.22 -22.01 39.94
N GLU A 407 24.22 -21.21 41.00
CA GLU A 407 25.24 -21.25 42.05
C GLU A 407 25.15 -22.55 42.87
N GLY A 408 23.93 -23.05 43.13
CA GLY A 408 23.69 -24.26 43.93
C GLY A 408 23.83 -25.60 43.18
N ILE A 409 23.74 -25.61 41.83
CA ILE A 409 23.65 -26.87 41.07
C ILE A 409 24.92 -27.74 41.16
N GLY A 410 26.08 -27.12 41.41
CA GLY A 410 27.35 -27.83 41.59
C GLY A 410 27.30 -28.85 42.74
N LEU A 411 26.46 -28.61 43.75
CA LEU A 411 26.27 -29.51 44.88
C LEU A 411 25.52 -30.80 44.50
N ARG A 412 24.76 -30.82 43.40
CA ARG A 412 24.03 -32.02 42.93
C ARG A 412 24.96 -33.06 42.31
N GLY A 413 26.14 -32.65 41.86
CA GLY A 413 27.19 -33.54 41.38
C GLY A 413 27.69 -34.53 42.45
N TYR A 414 27.60 -34.16 43.74
CA TYR A 414 27.94 -35.05 44.85
C TYR A 414 26.97 -36.24 44.99
N GLY A 415 25.74 -36.11 44.46
CA GLY A 415 24.73 -37.17 44.45
C GLY A 415 24.77 -38.08 43.23
N GLN A 416 25.85 -38.04 42.42
CA GLN A 416 25.99 -38.78 41.15
C GLN A 416 24.88 -38.52 40.12
N LYS A 417 24.13 -37.42 40.27
CA LYS A 417 23.18 -36.94 39.27
C LYS A 417 23.88 -35.97 38.33
N ASP A 418 23.51 -35.97 37.06
CA ASP A 418 24.02 -35.01 36.06
C ASP A 418 23.52 -33.59 36.40
N PRO A 419 24.41 -32.66 36.81
CA PRO A 419 24.02 -31.30 37.20
C PRO A 419 23.30 -30.55 36.08
N LEU A 420 23.66 -30.79 34.82
CA LEU A 420 23.05 -30.10 33.69
C LEU A 420 21.60 -30.55 33.47
N LEU A 421 21.34 -31.85 33.62
CA LEU A 421 19.99 -32.39 33.46
C LEU A 421 19.07 -31.94 34.60
N GLU A 422 19.58 -31.93 35.83
CA GLU A 422 18.83 -31.45 37.00
C GLU A 422 18.57 -29.94 36.92
N TYR A 423 19.55 -29.15 36.48
CA TYR A 423 19.36 -27.71 36.22
C TYR A 423 18.23 -27.47 35.23
N LYS A 424 18.23 -28.15 34.08
CA LYS A 424 17.19 -27.98 33.05
C LYS A 424 15.81 -28.33 33.57
N ARG A 425 15.67 -29.43 34.31
CA ARG A 425 14.38 -29.88 34.88
C ARG A 425 13.84 -28.86 35.89
N GLU A 426 14.70 -28.40 36.78
CA GLU A 426 14.30 -27.47 37.84
C GLU A 426 14.06 -26.06 37.32
N ALA A 427 14.93 -25.56 36.44
CA ALA A 427 14.76 -24.28 35.76
C ALA A 427 13.46 -24.26 34.95
N PHE A 428 13.14 -25.34 34.24
CA PHE A 428 11.87 -25.45 33.52
C PHE A 428 10.67 -25.44 34.47
N GLY A 429 10.71 -26.20 35.56
CA GLY A 429 9.64 -26.14 36.57
C GLY A 429 9.51 -24.78 37.25
N MET A 430 10.61 -24.04 37.44
CA MET A 430 10.59 -22.65 37.90
C MET A 430 9.92 -21.73 36.87
N PHE A 431 10.23 -21.90 35.59
CA PHE A 431 9.63 -21.15 34.50
C PHE A 431 8.10 -21.39 34.43
N GLU A 432 7.64 -22.64 34.48
CA GLU A 432 6.19 -22.95 34.49
C GLU A 432 5.47 -22.26 35.65
N ARG A 433 6.06 -22.29 36.86
CA ARG A 433 5.51 -21.57 38.02
C ARG A 433 5.48 -20.05 37.81
N THR A 434 6.51 -19.47 37.20
CA THR A 434 6.53 -18.04 36.87
C THR A 434 5.40 -17.67 35.92
N ILE A 435 5.15 -18.48 34.89
CA ILE A 435 4.02 -18.27 33.97
C ILE A 435 2.68 -18.35 34.70
N ASP A 436 2.48 -19.37 35.55
CA ASP A 436 1.27 -19.50 36.36
C ASP A 436 1.05 -18.30 37.28
N SER A 437 2.12 -17.78 37.90
CA SER A 437 2.07 -16.58 38.73
C SER A 437 1.69 -15.35 37.91
N ILE A 438 2.30 -15.12 36.75
CA ILE A 438 1.95 -14.01 35.84
C ILE A 438 0.46 -14.07 35.51
N ASN A 439 -0.01 -15.21 35.02
CA ASN A 439 -1.40 -15.39 34.61
C ASN A 439 -2.37 -15.11 35.78
N ARG A 440 -2.10 -15.68 36.96
CA ARG A 440 -2.94 -15.53 38.14
C ARG A 440 -2.93 -14.11 38.69
N GLU A 441 -1.76 -13.46 38.75
CA GLU A 441 -1.62 -12.11 39.27
C GLU A 441 -2.20 -11.07 38.33
N THR A 442 -2.00 -11.20 37.02
CA THR A 442 -2.66 -10.37 36.01
C THR A 442 -4.17 -10.49 36.12
N ALA A 443 -4.73 -11.71 36.12
CA ALA A 443 -6.16 -11.90 36.27
C ALA A 443 -6.67 -11.30 37.58
N SER A 444 -6.06 -11.65 38.73
CA SER A 444 -6.52 -11.16 40.03
C SER A 444 -6.44 -9.64 40.18
N THR A 445 -5.41 -9.02 39.62
CA THR A 445 -5.23 -7.56 39.65
C THR A 445 -6.28 -6.89 38.77
N LEU A 446 -6.48 -7.33 37.53
CA LEU A 446 -7.49 -6.75 36.63
C LEU A 446 -8.90 -6.81 37.24
N PHE A 447 -9.32 -7.95 37.79
CA PHE A 447 -10.63 -8.06 38.44
C PHE A 447 -10.74 -7.24 39.73
N LYS A 448 -9.64 -6.99 40.44
CA LYS A 448 -9.62 -6.06 41.57
C LYS A 448 -9.85 -4.62 41.11
N VAL A 449 -9.12 -4.19 40.08
CA VAL A 449 -9.22 -2.84 39.52
C VAL A 449 -10.58 -2.56 38.92
N PHE A 450 -11.17 -3.55 38.23
CA PHE A 450 -12.51 -3.43 37.67
C PHE A 450 -13.59 -3.22 38.74
N ASP A 451 -13.39 -3.74 39.97
CA ASP A 451 -14.38 -3.66 41.06
C ASP A 451 -14.28 -2.35 41.87
N VAL A 452 -13.09 -1.74 41.95
CA VAL A 452 -12.85 -0.48 42.69
C VAL A 452 -13.31 0.76 41.91
N GLY A 453 -13.66 0.60 40.62
CA GLY A 453 -14.02 1.70 39.72
C GLY A 453 -12.74 2.43 39.28
N GLY A 454 -12.28 2.15 38.05
CA GLY A 454 -10.96 2.53 37.53
C GLY A 454 -10.58 4.02 37.53
N GLU A 455 -11.42 4.92 38.06
CA GLU A 455 -11.16 6.36 38.17
C GLU A 455 -9.96 6.69 39.09
N VAL A 456 -9.77 5.94 40.18
CA VAL A 456 -8.65 6.16 41.13
C VAL A 456 -7.31 5.73 40.52
N GLU A 457 -7.29 4.65 39.74
CA GLU A 457 -6.10 4.15 39.06
C GLU A 457 -5.78 4.92 37.77
N GLU A 458 -6.79 5.48 37.09
CA GLU A 458 -6.56 6.37 35.96
C GLU A 458 -5.78 7.64 36.36
N GLN A 459 -6.04 8.19 37.56
CA GLN A 459 -5.26 9.30 38.09
C GLN A 459 -3.80 8.93 38.40
N HIS A 460 -3.55 7.69 38.84
CA HIS A 460 -2.19 7.18 39.03
C HIS A 460 -1.46 6.94 37.71
N MET A 461 -2.12 6.36 36.71
CA MET A 461 -1.54 6.16 35.37
C MET A 461 -1.26 7.48 34.63
N ARG A 462 -2.10 8.51 34.81
CA ARG A 462 -1.86 9.85 34.21
C ARG A 462 -0.71 10.61 34.86
N ARG A 463 -0.36 10.30 36.12
CA ARG A 463 0.77 10.93 36.85
C ARG A 463 2.13 10.29 36.51
N ILE A 464 2.11 9.06 36.02
CA ILE A 464 3.30 8.40 35.46
C ILE A 464 3.43 8.90 34.02
N GLU A 465 4.04 10.08 33.86
CA GLU A 465 4.46 10.58 32.56
C GLU A 465 5.32 9.47 31.89
N PRO A 466 5.05 9.07 30.63
CA PRO A 466 5.80 8.00 30.01
C PRO A 466 7.22 8.51 29.72
N GLN A 467 8.15 8.30 30.66
CA GLN A 467 9.56 8.18 30.32
C GLN A 467 9.67 6.99 29.39
N SER A 468 9.67 7.26 28.09
CA SER A 468 10.07 6.36 27.00
C SER A 468 10.05 4.89 27.40
N PHE A 469 8.87 4.31 27.59
CA PHE A 469 8.72 2.87 27.42
C PHE A 469 8.88 2.63 25.92
N ALA A 470 10.13 2.61 25.46
CA ALA A 470 10.53 1.78 24.35
C ALA A 470 10.16 0.37 24.80
N THR A 471 8.89 0.01 24.56
CA THR A 471 8.46 -1.37 24.61
C THR A 471 9.37 -2.07 23.65
N SER A 472 10.37 -2.74 24.20
CA SER A 472 11.26 -3.59 23.44
C SER A 472 10.33 -4.70 22.93
N HIS A 473 9.81 -4.51 21.71
CA HIS A 473 8.93 -5.43 21.00
C HIS A 473 9.48 -6.88 21.04
N SER A 474 10.81 -7.01 21.22
CA SER A 474 11.52 -8.24 21.51
C SER A 474 10.93 -9.07 22.66
N GLN A 475 10.46 -8.48 23.76
CA GLN A 475 10.02 -9.27 24.92
C GLN A 475 8.65 -9.92 24.70
N VAL A 476 7.73 -9.22 24.03
CA VAL A 476 6.40 -9.74 23.67
C VAL A 476 6.49 -10.77 22.53
N GLU A 477 7.42 -10.59 21.58
CA GLU A 477 7.69 -11.57 20.53
C GLU A 477 8.41 -12.82 21.04
N VAL A 478 9.36 -12.67 21.97
CA VAL A 478 10.00 -13.80 22.66
C VAL A 478 8.96 -14.57 23.48
N PHE A 479 8.05 -13.88 24.17
CA PHE A 479 6.93 -14.52 24.88
C PHE A 479 6.02 -15.31 23.93
N LYS A 480 5.66 -14.75 22.77
CA LYS A 480 4.90 -15.47 21.72
C LYS A 480 5.65 -16.68 21.17
N GLN A 481 6.96 -16.59 20.93
CA GLN A 481 7.77 -17.71 20.44
C GLN A 481 7.89 -18.84 21.46
N VAL A 482 8.00 -18.50 22.75
CA VAL A 482 8.09 -19.48 23.83
C VAL A 482 6.74 -20.16 24.10
N MET A 483 5.62 -19.42 24.01
CA MET A 483 4.26 -19.99 24.13
C MET A 483 3.88 -20.85 22.91
N ALA A 484 4.30 -20.49 21.70
CA ALA A 484 4.08 -21.29 20.50
C ALA A 484 4.88 -22.62 20.49
N ALA A 485 5.94 -22.73 21.29
CA ALA A 485 6.74 -23.95 21.40
C ALA A 485 6.07 -25.08 22.20
N GLN A 486 4.87 -24.87 22.75
CA GLN A 486 4.10 -25.87 23.51
C GLN A 486 3.26 -26.83 22.63
N ALA A 487 3.37 -26.79 21.30
CA ALA A 487 2.75 -27.82 20.44
C ALA A 487 3.59 -29.12 20.45
N PRO A 488 3.02 -30.30 20.75
CA PRO A 488 3.78 -31.53 20.82
C PRO A 488 4.24 -31.97 19.43
N ARG A 489 5.51 -31.71 19.09
CA ARG A 489 6.20 -32.40 18.00
C ARG A 489 6.45 -33.85 18.41
N GLN A 490 5.61 -34.76 17.93
CA GLN A 490 5.89 -36.19 17.93
C GLN A 490 7.22 -36.44 17.20
N GLN A 491 8.25 -36.88 17.94
CA GLN A 491 9.35 -37.63 17.36
C GLN A 491 9.17 -39.11 17.71
N GLN A 492 8.92 -39.89 16.67
CA GLN A 492 9.00 -41.34 16.66
C GLN A 492 10.40 -41.77 17.09
N GLN A 493 10.50 -42.58 18.15
CA GLN A 493 11.51 -43.64 18.21
C GLN A 493 10.95 -44.83 18.99
N ARG A 494 10.87 -45.95 18.27
CA ARG A 494 10.46 -47.28 18.71
C ARG A 494 11.60 -47.93 19.51
N ALA A 495 11.30 -48.41 20.72
CA ALA A 495 11.73 -49.73 21.21
C ALA A 495 10.98 -50.10 22.52
N GLN A 496 10.44 -51.31 22.57
CA GLN A 496 9.79 -52.00 23.71
C GLN A 496 10.63 -53.26 24.05
N PRO A 497 10.34 -54.08 25.11
CA PRO A 497 9.66 -53.83 26.39
C PRO A 497 10.34 -54.50 27.62
N ALA A 498 9.89 -54.17 28.85
CA ALA A 498 9.85 -55.11 29.99
C ALA A 498 8.65 -54.81 30.92
N ARG A 499 7.93 -55.86 31.35
CA ARG A 499 6.65 -55.91 32.10
C ARG A 499 6.86 -55.91 33.64
N PRO A 500 5.82 -56.09 34.50
CA PRO A 500 4.60 -55.32 34.68
C PRO A 500 4.42 -54.88 36.16
N GLY A 501 3.79 -53.73 36.37
CA GLY A 501 3.24 -53.36 37.68
C GLY A 501 2.09 -52.39 37.44
N GLU A 502 0.87 -52.84 37.69
CA GLU A 502 -0.34 -52.01 37.61
C GLU A 502 -0.18 -50.79 38.51
N ARG A 503 0.01 -49.62 37.88
CA ARG A 503 -0.40 -48.35 38.45
C ARG A 503 -1.60 -47.89 37.65
N GLN A 504 -2.71 -47.68 38.36
CA GLN A 504 -3.92 -47.06 37.84
C GLN A 504 -3.55 -45.83 36.99
N ARG A 505 -4.07 -45.79 35.77
CA ARG A 505 -3.94 -44.64 34.89
C ARG A 505 -4.80 -43.53 35.49
N VAL A 506 -4.15 -42.57 36.15
CA VAL A 506 -4.76 -41.28 36.50
C VAL A 506 -5.23 -40.63 35.19
N LYS A 507 -6.51 -40.28 35.10
CA LYS A 507 -7.03 -39.54 33.94
C LYS A 507 -6.50 -38.11 34.05
N THR A 508 -5.51 -37.77 33.23
CA THR A 508 -5.02 -36.39 33.12
C THR A 508 -6.12 -35.50 32.55
N VAL A 509 -6.42 -34.38 33.21
CA VAL A 509 -7.25 -33.30 32.65
C VAL A 509 -6.62 -32.86 31.33
N VAL A 510 -7.41 -32.87 30.25
CA VAL A 510 -6.92 -32.54 28.91
C VAL A 510 -7.35 -31.12 28.59
N LYS A 511 -6.40 -30.19 28.51
CA LYS A 511 -6.65 -28.86 27.92
C LYS A 511 -7.15 -29.07 26.48
N ALA A 512 -8.39 -28.68 26.19
CA ALA A 512 -8.89 -28.70 24.81
C ALA A 512 -7.94 -27.88 23.94
N GLN A 513 -7.36 -28.52 22.91
CA GLN A 513 -6.37 -27.89 22.05
C GLN A 513 -7.07 -26.81 21.21
N ARG A 514 -6.94 -25.56 21.63
CA ARG A 514 -7.56 -24.42 20.93
C ARG A 514 -6.68 -24.03 19.75
N VAL A 515 -7.26 -24.04 18.57
CA VAL A 515 -6.62 -23.53 17.36
C VAL A 515 -6.48 -22.02 17.50
N GLY A 516 -5.26 -21.50 17.33
CA GLY A 516 -4.99 -20.08 17.43
C GLY A 516 -5.79 -19.29 16.39
N ARG A 517 -6.25 -18.08 16.74
CA ARG A 517 -7.11 -17.22 15.89
C ARG A 517 -6.53 -16.97 14.48
N ASN A 518 -5.21 -16.96 14.33
CA ASN A 518 -4.50 -16.80 13.05
C ASN A 518 -3.94 -18.11 12.46
N GLU A 519 -4.12 -19.26 13.12
CA GLU A 519 -3.71 -20.57 12.62
C GLU A 519 -4.67 -21.11 11.56
N PRO A 520 -4.25 -22.09 10.73
CA PRO A 520 -5.14 -22.75 9.77
C PRO A 520 -6.36 -23.33 10.47
N CYS A 521 -7.55 -23.01 9.95
CA CYS A 521 -8.81 -23.46 10.54
C CYS A 521 -8.94 -25.00 10.45
N PRO A 522 -9.30 -25.70 11.55
CA PRO A 522 -9.28 -27.15 11.61
C PRO A 522 -10.40 -27.82 10.79
N CYS A 523 -11.35 -27.04 10.26
CA CYS A 523 -12.39 -27.52 9.35
C CYS A 523 -11.87 -27.79 7.91
N GLY A 524 -10.58 -27.58 7.64
CA GLY A 524 -9.97 -27.85 6.34
C GLY A 524 -10.23 -26.78 5.27
N SER A 525 -10.74 -25.61 5.64
CA SER A 525 -11.12 -24.55 4.69
C SER A 525 -9.94 -23.79 4.05
N GLY A 526 -8.71 -24.03 4.52
CA GLY A 526 -7.50 -23.30 4.09
C GLY A 526 -7.44 -21.83 4.56
N LYS A 527 -8.45 -21.35 5.30
CA LYS A 527 -8.52 -19.98 5.84
C LYS A 527 -7.99 -19.95 7.29
N LYS A 528 -7.52 -18.78 7.74
CA LYS A 528 -7.20 -18.55 9.17
C LYS A 528 -8.47 -18.75 10.03
N TYR A 529 -8.34 -19.31 11.23
CA TYR A 529 -9.46 -19.65 12.12
C TYR A 529 -10.47 -18.49 12.28
N LYS A 530 -9.99 -17.26 12.48
CA LYS A 530 -10.82 -16.03 12.59
C LYS A 530 -11.69 -15.71 11.38
N ASN A 531 -11.27 -16.14 10.20
CA ASN A 531 -11.99 -15.91 8.94
C ASN A 531 -12.89 -17.10 8.57
N CYS A 532 -13.05 -18.06 9.47
CA CYS A 532 -13.81 -19.28 9.24
C CYS A 532 -14.61 -19.67 10.50
N CYS A 533 -14.27 -20.77 11.17
CA CYS A 533 -15.02 -21.26 12.33
C CYS A 533 -14.98 -20.31 13.53
N GLY A 534 -13.93 -19.47 13.65
CA GLY A 534 -13.81 -18.44 14.68
C GLY A 534 -14.52 -17.13 14.35
N LYS A 535 -15.29 -17.04 13.26
CA LYS A 535 -16.04 -15.83 12.88
C LYS A 535 -17.33 -15.65 13.69
N TYR A 536 -17.82 -16.72 14.30
CA TYR A 536 -19.08 -16.76 15.05
C TYR A 536 -18.93 -17.44 16.44
N ALA A 537 -17.69 -17.64 16.89
CA ALA A 537 -17.35 -18.31 18.15
C ALA A 537 -16.98 -17.31 19.24
#